data_AF-A0A5K0ZD96-F1
#
_entry.id   AF-A0A5K0ZD96-F1
#
_cell.length_a   1.000
_cell.length_b   1.000
_cell.length_c   1.000
_cell.angle_alpha   90.00
_cell.angle_beta   90.00
_cell.angle_gamma   90.00
#
_symmetry.space_group_name_H-M   'P 1'
#
loop_
_entity.id
_entity.type
_entity.pdbx_description
1 polymer ?
#
loop_
_entity_poly.entity_id
_entity_poly.type
_entity_poly.pdbx_seq_one_letter_code
_entity_poly.pdbx_strand_id
1 'polypeptide(L)'
;YHVPRSFLKPEGNLVLLFEELGGVPFLISFATVTISQVFADVSESYPPLMTNIKKLRGGEIKYLNPHVRLRCMRGKTISRIDFASFGNPTGVHGNHSTGSCHSNISTNIVEK
;
A
#
# COMPACT_ATOMS: atom_id res chain seq x y z
N TYR A 1 -13.71 9.47 -5.72
CA TYR A 1 -13.76 8.99 -4.32
C TYR A 1 -13.66 7.47 -4.31
N HIS A 2 -12.91 6.87 -3.38
CA HIS A 2 -12.81 5.41 -3.26
C HIS A 2 -13.77 4.88 -2.19
N VAL A 3 -14.70 4.02 -2.58
CA VAL A 3 -15.61 3.33 -1.65
C VAL A 3 -15.00 1.97 -1.28
N PRO A 4 -14.70 1.70 0.02
CA PRO A 4 -14.19 0.40 0.44
C PRO A 4 -15.17 -0.72 0.09
N ARG A 5 -14.66 -1.82 -0.48
CA ARG A 5 -15.51 -2.98 -0.83
C ARG A 5 -16.24 -3.57 0.37
N SER A 6 -15.71 -3.42 1.58
CA SER A 6 -16.36 -3.86 2.82
C SER A 6 -17.68 -3.14 3.13
N PHE A 7 -17.96 -2.00 2.48
CA PHE A 7 -19.21 -1.26 2.65
C PHE A 7 -20.29 -1.69 1.64
N LEU A 8 -19.90 -2.47 0.63
CA LEU A 8 -20.79 -2.90 -0.44
C LEU A 8 -21.36 -4.29 -0.14
N LYS A 9 -22.67 -4.43 -0.35
CA LYS A 9 -23.37 -5.71 -0.46
C LYS A 9 -23.23 -6.25 -1.90
N PRO A 10 -23.43 -7.56 -2.13
CA PRO A 10 -23.46 -8.11 -3.49
C PRO A 10 -24.47 -7.41 -4.41
N GLU A 11 -25.62 -7.02 -3.86
CA GLU A 11 -26.71 -6.32 -4.57
C GLU A 11 -27.51 -5.41 -3.63
N GLY A 12 -28.34 -4.54 -4.20
CA GLY A 12 -29.24 -3.66 -3.43
C GLY A 12 -28.53 -2.57 -2.61
N ASN A 13 -27.38 -2.09 -3.06
CA ASN A 13 -26.70 -0.97 -2.43
C ASN A 13 -27.46 0.34 -2.70
N LEU A 14 -27.65 1.16 -1.65
CA LEU A 14 -28.20 2.50 -1.76
C LEU A 14 -27.07 3.52 -1.68
N VAL A 15 -27.05 4.49 -2.59
CA VAL A 15 -26.15 5.64 -2.54
C VAL A 15 -26.96 6.90 -2.33
N LEU A 16 -26.62 7.67 -1.29
CA LEU A 16 -27.11 9.03 -1.12
C LEU A 16 -26.02 10.00 -1.57
N LEU A 17 -26.39 10.90 -2.48
CA LEU A 17 -25.54 11.98 -2.95
C LEU A 17 -26.02 13.30 -2.34
N PHE A 18 -25.11 14.01 -1.69
CA PHE A 18 -25.33 15.38 -1.25
C PHE A 18 -24.49 16.30 -2.14
N GLU A 19 -25.15 17.28 -2.76
CA GLU A 19 -24.54 18.26 -3.65
C GLU A 19 -24.58 19.61 -2.92
N GLU A 20 -23.41 20.24 -2.74
CA GLU A 20 -23.25 21.43 -1.88
C GLU A 20 -22.94 22.72 -2.67
N LEU A 21 -22.46 22.62 -3.91
CA LEU A 21 -21.82 23.73 -4.64
C LEU A 21 -22.52 24.11 -5.96
N GLY A 22 -23.65 23.49 -6.32
CA GLY A 22 -24.42 23.79 -7.53
C GLY A 22 -23.87 23.10 -8.79
N GLY A 23 -23.96 21.77 -8.86
CA GLY A 23 -23.48 20.95 -9.98
C GLY A 23 -24.56 20.09 -10.65
N VAL A 24 -24.23 19.47 -11.80
CA VAL A 24 -25.13 18.52 -12.50
C VAL A 24 -24.83 17.08 -12.04
N PRO A 25 -25.69 16.46 -11.23
CA PRO A 25 -25.42 15.16 -10.62
C PRO A 25 -25.45 13.99 -11.63
N PHE A 26 -26.05 14.19 -12.82
CA PHE A 26 -26.16 13.17 -13.86
C PHE A 26 -24.83 12.71 -14.46
N LEU A 27 -23.75 13.47 -14.25
CA LEU A 27 -22.41 13.12 -14.75
C LEU A 27 -21.64 12.19 -13.80
N ILE A 28 -22.19 11.89 -12.62
CA ILE A 28 -21.55 10.98 -11.66
C ILE A 28 -21.77 9.53 -12.11
N SER A 29 -20.69 8.79 -12.25
CA SER A 29 -20.71 7.38 -12.60
C SER A 29 -19.90 6.55 -11.60
N PHE A 30 -20.24 5.27 -11.52
CA PHE A 30 -19.51 4.30 -10.72
C PHE A 30 -18.67 3.43 -11.65
N ALA A 31 -17.39 3.30 -11.31
CA ALA A 31 -16.48 2.39 -11.98
C ALA A 31 -15.90 1.42 -10.97
N THR A 32 -15.79 0.16 -11.36
CA THR A 32 -15.01 -0.82 -10.62
C THR A 32 -13.55 -0.68 -11.01
N VAL A 33 -12.70 -0.43 -10.01
CA VAL A 33 -11.24 -0.41 -10.20
C VAL A 33 -10.67 -1.75 -9.79
N THR A 34 -9.81 -2.31 -10.65
CA THR A 34 -9.02 -3.50 -10.35
C THR A 34 -7.57 -3.08 -10.14
N ILE A 35 -7.05 -3.34 -8.95
CA ILE A 35 -5.62 -3.11 -8.64
C ILE A 35 -4.85 -4.33 -9.17
N SER A 36 -4.05 -4.12 -10.21
CA SER A 36 -3.16 -5.14 -10.79
C SER A 36 -1.73 -5.05 -10.26
N GLN A 37 -1.31 -3.86 -9.86
CA GLN A 37 0.05 -3.57 -9.39
C GLN A 37 -0.02 -2.79 -8.08
N VAL A 38 0.92 -3.12 -7.18
CA VAL A 38 1.14 -2.41 -5.93
C VAL A 38 2.63 -2.12 -5.82
N PHE A 39 2.96 -0.94 -5.32
CA PHE A 39 4.33 -0.52 -5.04
C PHE A 39 4.41 -0.05 -3.58
N ALA A 40 5.60 -0.14 -3.02
CA ALA A 40 5.87 0.39 -1.69
C ALA A 40 7.37 0.62 -1.56
N ASP A 41 7.73 1.72 -0.93
CA ASP A 41 9.08 2.10 -0.57
C ASP A 41 9.18 2.34 0.94
N VAL A 42 10.37 2.14 1.48
CA VAL A 42 10.67 2.44 2.87
C VAL A 42 12.12 2.89 2.96
N SER A 43 12.35 3.96 3.73
CA SER A 43 13.70 4.43 4.04
C SER A 43 14.11 3.97 5.43
N GLU A 44 15.40 3.68 5.62
CA GLU A 44 16.00 3.46 6.94
C GLU A 44 15.87 4.69 7.85
N SER A 45 15.75 5.88 7.25
CA SER A 45 15.53 7.14 7.98
C SER A 45 14.11 7.29 8.53
N TYR A 46 13.19 6.38 8.20
CA TYR A 46 11.83 6.44 8.74
C TYR A 46 11.86 6.19 10.25
N PRO A 47 11.06 6.93 11.02
CA PRO A 47 11.07 6.81 12.47
C PRO A 47 10.73 5.36 12.86
N PRO A 48 11.47 4.77 13.80
CA PRO A 48 11.22 3.40 14.21
C PRO A 48 9.83 3.28 14.82
N LEU A 49 9.12 2.21 14.47
CA LEU A 49 7.81 1.94 15.05
C LEU A 49 8.01 1.54 16.52
N MET A 50 7.56 2.39 17.45
CA MET A 50 7.57 2.08 18.88
C MET A 50 6.41 1.16 19.20
N THR A 51 6.72 -0.07 19.63
CA THR A 51 5.68 -1.00 20.10
C THR A 51 5.57 -0.91 21.63
N ASN A 52 4.43 -0.43 22.12
CA ASN A 52 4.15 -0.31 23.57
C ASN A 52 3.89 -1.66 24.27
N ILE A 53 4.02 -2.78 23.54
CA ILE A 53 3.63 -4.12 23.99
C ILE A 53 4.42 -4.54 25.25
N LYS A 54 5.66 -4.07 25.41
CA LYS A 54 6.49 -4.39 26.58
C LYS A 54 6.37 -3.40 27.74
N LYS A 55 6.04 -2.12 27.50
CA LYS A 55 5.88 -1.13 28.59
C LYS A 55 4.72 -1.49 29.53
N LEU A 56 3.65 -2.07 28.98
CA LEU A 56 2.50 -2.58 29.75
C LEU A 56 2.83 -3.79 30.65
N ARG A 57 3.97 -4.46 30.40
CA ARG A 57 4.40 -5.68 31.13
C ARG A 57 5.76 -5.49 31.83
N GLY A 58 6.22 -4.26 32.02
CA GLY A 58 7.51 -3.98 32.68
C GLY A 58 8.76 -4.32 31.87
N GLY A 59 8.63 -4.49 30.55
CA GLY A 59 9.74 -4.79 29.64
C GLY A 59 10.24 -3.58 28.85
N GLU A 60 11.45 -3.71 28.31
CA GLU A 60 12.14 -2.70 27.51
C GLU A 60 11.39 -2.34 26.22
N ILE A 61 11.42 -1.04 25.84
CA ILE A 61 10.84 -0.56 24.59
C ILE A 61 11.63 -1.15 23.42
N LYS A 62 10.96 -1.89 22.54
CA LYS A 62 11.58 -2.39 21.30
C LYS A 62 11.22 -1.47 20.15
N TYR A 63 12.25 -0.87 19.56
CA TYR A 63 12.17 -0.17 18.28
C TYR A 63 12.13 -1.21 17.16
N LEU A 64 11.15 -1.09 16.26
CA LEU A 64 11.06 -1.94 15.09
C LEU A 64 11.67 -1.21 13.89
N ASN A 65 12.52 -1.92 13.13
CA ASN A 65 13.05 -1.40 11.89
C ASN A 65 11.89 -1.09 10.91
N PRO A 66 11.98 0.01 10.14
CA PRO A 66 11.06 0.28 9.05
C PRO A 66 10.98 -0.92 8.11
N HIS A 67 9.77 -1.33 7.76
CA HIS A 67 9.55 -2.44 6.83
C HIS A 67 8.31 -2.17 6.00
N VAL A 68 8.29 -2.74 4.79
CA VAL A 68 7.13 -2.76 3.93
C VAL A 68 6.35 -4.04 4.18
N ARG A 69 5.02 -3.93 4.17
CA ARG A 69 4.12 -5.08 4.16
C ARG A 69 3.17 -4.99 2.98
N LEU A 70 3.40 -5.84 1.98
CA LEU A 70 2.49 -6.00 0.85
C LEU A 70 1.39 -7.01 1.21
N ARG A 71 0.14 -6.67 0.89
CA ARG A 71 -1.01 -7.55 1.09
C ARG A 71 -1.98 -7.44 -0.07
N CYS A 72 -2.39 -8.57 -0.61
CA CYS A 72 -3.46 -8.65 -1.59
C CYS A 72 -4.82 -8.78 -0.91
N MET A 73 -5.88 -8.37 -1.63
CA MET A 73 -7.26 -8.63 -1.23
C MET A 73 -7.52 -10.14 -1.15
N ARG A 74 -8.54 -10.55 -0.39
CA ARG A 74 -8.91 -11.97 -0.24
C ARG A 74 -9.13 -12.62 -1.62
N GLY A 75 -8.48 -13.76 -1.86
CA GLY A 75 -8.54 -14.49 -3.13
C GLY A 75 -7.63 -13.95 -4.24
N LYS A 76 -6.74 -13.00 -3.92
CA LYS A 76 -5.67 -12.53 -4.80
C LYS A 76 -4.32 -12.84 -4.18
N THR A 77 -3.33 -13.11 -5.02
CA THR A 77 -1.94 -13.38 -4.64
C THR A 77 -1.02 -12.51 -5.49
N ILE A 78 0.17 -12.23 -4.96
CA ILE A 78 1.24 -11.61 -5.74
C ILE A 78 1.78 -12.67 -6.69
N SER A 79 1.75 -12.40 -7.99
CA SER A 79 2.17 -13.35 -9.01
C SER A 79 3.55 -13.05 -9.61
N ARG A 80 4.01 -11.80 -9.51
CA ARG A 80 5.28 -11.32 -10.05
C ARG A 80 5.77 -10.11 -9.28
N ILE A 81 7.10 -9.97 -9.18
CA ILE A 81 7.77 -8.76 -8.75
C ILE A 81 8.23 -8.01 -10.00
N ASP A 82 7.70 -6.81 -10.24
CA ASP A 82 8.08 -6.02 -11.42
C ASP A 82 9.42 -5.29 -11.21
N PHE A 83 9.70 -4.89 -9.96
CA PHE A 83 10.94 -4.21 -9.58
C PHE A 83 11.22 -4.39 -8.09
N ALA A 84 12.50 -4.58 -7.74
CA ALA A 84 12.99 -4.58 -6.35
C ALA A 84 14.41 -4.03 -6.30
N SER A 85 14.66 -3.09 -5.38
CA SER A 85 15.98 -2.50 -5.20
C SER A 85 16.19 -2.08 -3.75
N PHE A 86 17.28 -2.54 -3.16
CA PHE A 86 17.80 -2.05 -1.88
C PHE A 86 19.06 -1.21 -2.11
N GLY A 87 19.05 0.04 -1.67
CA GLY A 87 20.09 1.04 -1.94
C GLY A 87 19.47 2.42 -2.18
N ASN A 88 19.74 3.04 -3.33
CA ASN A 88 19.20 4.37 -3.68
C ASN A 88 18.35 4.36 -4.98
N PRO A 89 17.27 3.56 -5.06
CA PRO A 89 16.41 3.55 -6.24
C PRO A 89 15.88 4.96 -6.56
N THR A 90 15.75 5.25 -7.84
CA THR A 90 15.21 6.53 -8.34
C THR A 90 13.81 6.32 -8.90
N GLY A 91 13.10 7.42 -9.19
CA GLY A 91 11.74 7.38 -9.74
C GLY A 91 10.64 7.59 -8.71
N VAL A 92 9.38 7.52 -9.16
CA VAL A 92 8.19 7.84 -8.35
C VAL A 92 7.04 6.88 -8.65
N HIS A 93 6.31 6.52 -7.59
CA HIS A 93 5.00 5.84 -7.64
C HIS A 93 4.89 4.69 -8.65
N GLY A 94 5.68 3.62 -8.46
CA GLY A 94 5.63 2.43 -9.30
C GLY A 94 6.45 2.51 -10.59
N ASN A 95 6.98 3.69 -10.94
CA ASN A 95 7.97 3.84 -12.00
C ASN A 95 9.37 4.04 -11.38
N HIS A 96 9.89 2.99 -10.76
CA HIS A 96 11.21 3.00 -10.13
C HIS A 96 12.28 2.46 -11.06
N SER A 97 13.50 2.99 -10.92
CA SER A 97 14.69 2.53 -11.62
C SER A 97 15.85 2.32 -10.64
N THR A 98 16.77 1.44 -11.03
CA THR A 98 17.98 1.16 -10.27
C THR A 98 18.85 2.42 -10.17
N GLY A 99 19.28 2.77 -8.95
CA GLY A 99 20.20 3.87 -8.71
C GLY A 99 21.67 3.44 -8.80
N SER A 100 22.58 4.34 -8.40
CA SER A 100 24.02 4.08 -8.38
C SER A 100 24.47 3.09 -7.29
N CYS A 101 23.67 2.92 -6.25
CA CYS A 101 23.84 1.99 -5.15
C CYS A 101 22.66 1.01 -5.17
N HIS A 102 22.96 -0.26 -5.43
CA HIS A 102 21.95 -1.31 -5.53
C HIS A 102 22.54 -2.66 -5.15
N SER A 103 21.81 -3.42 -4.34
CA SER A 103 22.14 -4.81 -4.03
C SER A 103 21.64 -5.77 -5.12
N ASN A 104 22.54 -6.55 -5.72
CA ASN A 104 22.24 -7.51 -6.79
C ASN A 104 21.31 -8.68 -6.36
N ILE A 105 21.13 -8.90 -5.07
CA ILE A 105 20.22 -9.93 -4.52
C ILE A 105 18.83 -9.40 -4.16
N SER A 106 18.56 -8.11 -4.40
CA SER A 106 17.29 -7.45 -4.00
C SER A 106 16.06 -8.20 -4.49
N THR A 107 16.06 -8.61 -5.77
CA THR A 107 14.94 -9.34 -6.40
C THR A 107 14.76 -10.73 -5.81
N ASN A 108 15.86 -11.49 -5.67
CA ASN A 108 15.82 -12.86 -5.13
C ASN A 108 15.31 -12.93 -3.68
N ILE A 109 15.45 -11.86 -2.90
CA ILE A 109 14.97 -11.82 -1.51
C ILE A 109 13.44 -11.71 -1.46
N VAL A 110 12.83 -11.03 -2.42
CA VAL A 110 11.38 -10.75 -2.42
C VAL A 110 10.59 -11.71 -3.31
N GLU A 111 11.25 -12.37 -4.25
CA GLU A 111 10.70 -13.49 -4.99
C GLU A 111 10.75 -14.76 -4.13
N LYS A 112 9.60 -15.41 -3.94
CA LYS A 112 9.46 -16.60 -3.12
C LYS A 112 8.65 -17.67 -3.83
#